data_AF-A0A3D0QEJ8-F1
#
_entry.id   AF-A0A3D0QEJ8-F1
#
_cell.length_a   1.000
_cell.length_b   1.000
_cell.length_c   1.000
_cell.angle_alpha   90.00
_cell.angle_beta   90.00
_cell.angle_gamma   90.00
#
_symmetry.space_group_name_H-M   'P 1'
#
loop_
_entity.id
_entity.type
_entity.pdbx_description
1 polymer ?
#
loop_
_entity_poly.entity_id
_entity_poly.type
_entity_poly.pdbx_seq_one_letter_code
_entity_poly.pdbx_strand_id
1 'polypeptide(L)'
;EVLTGERLFDGDSYAVCLNKISHFAPEMLDRFAESMSPRTLSFLKRLMMPQEEHRFESAATALQFIRRRRHATTNMFGVQTGSRVGSARSYGKIVAALLVVGALLVALNQGWLSRSPAPEKPTPLMNEQRSIDSLK
;
A
#
# COMPACT_ATOMS: atom_id res chain seq x y z
N GLU A 1 -7.74 -29.65 -18.02
CA GLU A 1 -8.32 -31.00 -17.84
C GLU A 1 -9.84 -30.97 -17.85
N VAL A 2 -10.53 -30.72 -16.73
CA VAL A 2 -12.02 -30.74 -16.71
C VAL A 2 -12.64 -29.80 -17.76
N LEU A 3 -12.06 -28.61 -17.91
CA LEU A 3 -12.59 -27.59 -18.84
C LEU A 3 -12.18 -27.83 -20.31
N THR A 4 -11.11 -28.57 -20.55
CA THR A 4 -10.45 -28.67 -21.86
C THR A 4 -10.48 -30.07 -22.45
N GLY A 5 -10.77 -31.10 -21.64
CA GLY A 5 -10.52 -32.51 -21.96
C GLY A 5 -9.03 -32.87 -22.00
N GLU A 6 -8.15 -31.90 -22.25
CA GLU A 6 -6.71 -32.09 -22.37
C GLU A 6 -5.97 -32.05 -21.03
N ARG A 7 -4.96 -32.91 -20.91
CA ARG A 7 -3.92 -32.86 -19.88
C ARG A 7 -2.84 -31.85 -20.28
N LEU A 8 -2.68 -30.80 -19.46
CA LEU A 8 -1.78 -29.70 -19.79
C LEU A 8 -0.30 -30.11 -19.80
N PHE A 9 0.05 -31.05 -18.92
CA PHE A 9 1.43 -31.50 -18.68
C PHE A 9 1.61 -32.97 -19.03
N ASP A 10 0.91 -33.46 -20.06
CA ASP A 10 1.04 -34.86 -20.46
C ASP A 10 2.40 -35.14 -21.09
N GLY A 11 2.93 -36.35 -20.95
CA GLY A 11 4.22 -36.72 -21.49
C GLY A 11 4.52 -38.21 -21.37
N ASP A 12 5.30 -38.73 -22.32
CA ASP A 12 5.61 -40.17 -22.41
C ASP A 12 6.49 -40.69 -21.27
N SER A 13 7.07 -39.79 -20.47
CA SER A 13 7.82 -40.14 -19.27
C SER A 13 7.70 -39.05 -18.21
N TYR A 14 7.95 -39.43 -16.95
CA TYR A 14 7.93 -38.51 -15.82
C TYR A 14 8.87 -37.30 -16.00
N ALA A 15 10.05 -37.53 -16.58
CA ALA A 15 11.01 -36.47 -16.87
C ALA A 15 10.46 -35.44 -17.87
N VAL A 16 9.71 -35.89 -18.88
CA VAL A 16 9.05 -34.99 -19.84
C VAL A 16 7.96 -34.17 -19.16
N CYS A 17 7.18 -34.77 -18.25
CA CYS A 17 6.16 -34.05 -17.49
C CYS A 17 6.77 -32.96 -16.61
N LEU A 18 7.84 -33.28 -15.85
CA LEU A 18 8.55 -32.30 -15.03
C LEU A 18 9.12 -31.16 -15.87
N ASN A 19 9.69 -31.47 -17.02
CA ASN A 19 10.22 -30.45 -17.93
C ASN A 19 9.11 -29.51 -18.45
N LYS A 20 7.92 -30.03 -18.74
CA LYS A 20 6.77 -29.20 -19.14
C LYS A 20 6.26 -28.33 -17.98
N ILE A 21 6.26 -28.85 -16.76
CA ILE A 21 5.87 -28.08 -15.56
C ILE A 21 6.87 -26.96 -15.29
N SER A 22 8.19 -27.23 -15.39
CA SER A 22 9.22 -26.23 -15.09
C SER A 22 9.26 -25.08 -16.10
N HIS A 23 8.86 -25.34 -17.34
CA HIS A 23 8.78 -24.34 -18.41
C HIS A 23 7.37 -23.75 -18.58
N PHE A 24 6.44 -24.05 -17.67
CA PHE A 24 5.09 -23.55 -17.77
C PHE A 24 5.05 -22.02 -17.62
N ALA A 25 4.42 -21.38 -18.60
CA ALA A 25 4.13 -19.96 -18.58
C ALA A 25 2.60 -19.75 -18.60
N PRO A 26 2.02 -18.87 -17.76
CA PRO A 26 0.59 -18.60 -17.74
C PRO A 26 0.02 -18.18 -19.10
N GLU A 27 0.82 -17.55 -19.95
CA GLU A 27 0.50 -17.13 -21.32
C GLU A 27 0.15 -18.33 -22.21
N MET A 28 0.66 -19.53 -21.91
CA MET A 28 0.28 -20.75 -22.63
C MET A 28 -1.22 -21.06 -22.52
N LEU A 29 -1.91 -20.50 -21.51
CA LEU A 29 -3.36 -20.63 -21.36
C LEU A 29 -4.15 -19.72 -22.30
N ASP A 30 -3.51 -18.76 -22.99
CA ASP A 30 -4.19 -17.85 -23.92
C ASP A 30 -4.80 -18.55 -25.13
N ARG A 31 -4.27 -19.72 -25.49
CA ARG A 31 -4.90 -20.60 -26.50
C ARG A 31 -6.34 -21.00 -26.15
N PHE A 32 -6.72 -20.93 -24.87
CA PHE A 32 -8.07 -21.25 -24.41
C PHE A 32 -8.99 -20.03 -24.35
N ALA A 33 -8.53 -18.83 -24.71
CA ALA A 33 -9.30 -17.59 -24.59
C ALA A 33 -10.60 -17.59 -25.41
N GLU A 34 -10.60 -18.28 -26.56
CA GLU A 34 -11.80 -18.41 -27.40
C GLU A 34 -12.81 -19.42 -26.82
N SER A 35 -12.31 -20.44 -26.12
CA SER A 35 -13.13 -21.52 -25.56
C SER A 35 -13.68 -21.24 -24.16
N MET A 36 -13.12 -20.26 -23.45
CA MET A 36 -13.44 -20.00 -22.04
C MET A 36 -13.73 -18.52 -21.79
N SER A 37 -14.53 -18.25 -20.76
CA SER A 37 -14.75 -16.86 -20.33
C SER A 37 -13.43 -16.21 -19.89
N PRO A 38 -13.19 -14.92 -20.20
CA PRO A 38 -11.97 -14.20 -19.80
C PRO A 38 -11.69 -14.26 -18.29
N ARG A 39 -12.75 -14.37 -17.49
CA ARG A 39 -12.66 -14.50 -16.03
C ARG A 39 -12.18 -15.88 -15.59
N THR A 40 -12.65 -16.94 -16.24
CA THR A 40 -12.16 -18.31 -15.98
C THR A 40 -10.69 -18.41 -16.36
N LEU A 41 -10.30 -17.81 -17.49
CA LEU A 41 -8.93 -17.78 -17.95
C LEU A 41 -8.01 -17.02 -16.98
N SER A 42 -8.41 -15.83 -16.55
CA SER A 42 -7.64 -15.06 -15.53
C SER A 42 -7.57 -15.77 -14.18
N PHE A 43 -8.64 -16.47 -13.77
CA PHE A 43 -8.61 -17.35 -12.59
C PHE A 43 -7.54 -18.45 -12.75
N LEU A 44 -7.55 -19.17 -13.87
CA LEU A 44 -6.61 -20.25 -14.13
C LEU A 44 -5.17 -19.76 -14.21
N LYS A 45 -4.92 -18.65 -14.91
CA LYS A 45 -3.60 -18.01 -14.98
C LYS A 45 -3.07 -17.70 -13.59
N ARG A 46 -3.89 -17.09 -12.74
CA ARG A 46 -3.49 -16.76 -11.37
C ARG A 46 -3.28 -18.02 -10.51
N LEU A 47 -4.13 -19.03 -10.66
CA LEU A 47 -4.00 -20.28 -9.93
C LEU A 47 -2.71 -21.03 -10.27
N MET A 48 -2.29 -20.98 -11.53
CA MET A 48 -1.17 -21.74 -12.08
C MET A 48 0.13 -20.92 -12.18
N MET A 49 0.21 -19.72 -11.60
CA MET A 49 1.46 -18.94 -11.59
C MET A 49 2.62 -19.79 -11.02
N PRO A 50 3.80 -19.83 -11.68
CA PRO A 50 4.94 -20.61 -11.18
C PRO A 50 5.39 -20.14 -9.78
N GLN A 51 5.39 -18.82 -9.58
CA GLN A 51 5.73 -18.18 -8.31
C GLN A 51 4.53 -18.22 -7.36
N GLU A 52 4.74 -18.78 -6.17
CA GLU A 52 3.70 -18.95 -5.15
C GLU A 52 3.10 -17.63 -4.66
N GLU A 53 3.92 -16.60 -4.50
CA GLU A 53 3.51 -15.26 -4.08
C GLU A 53 2.48 -14.60 -5.02
N HIS A 54 2.41 -15.05 -6.27
CA HIS A 54 1.45 -14.56 -7.25
C HIS A 54 0.20 -15.43 -7.36
N ARG A 55 0.21 -16.63 -6.74
CA ARG A 55 -0.95 -17.51 -6.64
C ARG A 55 -1.96 -16.97 -5.62
N PHE A 56 -3.07 -17.68 -5.49
CA PHE A 56 -4.04 -17.37 -4.45
C PHE A 56 -3.48 -17.73 -3.08
N GLU A 57 -3.50 -16.78 -2.14
CA GLU A 57 -3.02 -16.97 -0.76
C GLU A 57 -3.73 -18.12 -0.04
N SER A 58 -4.99 -18.38 -0.40
CA SER A 58 -5.76 -19.49 0.17
C SER A 58 -6.88 -19.95 -0.75
N ALA A 59 -7.35 -21.18 -0.54
CA ALA A 59 -8.53 -21.72 -1.23
C ALA A 59 -9.77 -20.81 -1.04
N ALA A 60 -9.92 -20.17 0.13
CA ALA A 60 -11.02 -19.24 0.38
C ALA A 60 -10.95 -18.02 -0.56
N THR A 61 -9.77 -17.44 -0.77
CA THR A 61 -9.58 -16.31 -1.70
C THR A 61 -9.86 -16.72 -3.15
N ALA A 62 -9.44 -17.91 -3.56
CA ALA A 62 -9.72 -18.48 -4.88
C ALA A 62 -11.24 -18.65 -5.11
N LEU A 63 -11.96 -19.20 -4.12
CA LEU A 63 -13.41 -19.36 -4.19
C LEU A 63 -14.14 -18.01 -4.25
N GLN A 64 -13.69 -17.01 -3.48
CA GLN A 64 -14.26 -15.66 -3.54
C GLN A 64 -14.07 -15.02 -4.93
N PHE A 65 -12.90 -15.21 -5.55
CA PHE A 65 -12.63 -14.72 -6.90
C PHE A 65 -13.65 -15.24 -7.91
N ILE A 66 -14.03 -16.52 -7.81
CA ILE A 66 -15.07 -17.12 -8.67
C ILE A 66 -16.48 -16.65 -8.24
N ARG A 67 -16.78 -16.62 -6.94
CA ARG A 67 -18.13 -16.37 -6.40
C ARG A 67 -18.64 -14.94 -6.56
N ARG A 68 -17.77 -13.93 -6.75
CA ARG A 68 -18.17 -12.51 -6.90
C ARG A 68 -19.21 -12.24 -8.01
N ARG A 69 -19.59 -13.21 -8.86
CA ARG A 69 -20.72 -13.09 -9.80
C ARG A 69 -22.10 -13.43 -9.19
N ARG A 70 -22.20 -14.33 -8.19
CA ARG A 70 -23.51 -14.75 -7.65
C ARG A 70 -24.23 -13.66 -6.84
N HIS A 71 -23.49 -12.68 -6.31
CA HIS A 71 -24.07 -11.64 -5.46
C HIS A 71 -24.16 -10.26 -6.13
N ALA A 72 -23.71 -10.13 -7.38
CA ALA A 72 -23.79 -8.85 -8.11
C ALA A 72 -25.21 -8.53 -8.61
N THR A 73 -26.13 -9.50 -8.59
CA THR A 73 -27.54 -9.32 -8.99
C THR A 73 -28.55 -9.45 -7.85
N THR A 74 -28.12 -9.62 -6.59
CA THR A 74 -29.07 -9.90 -5.48
C THR A 74 -28.73 -9.27 -4.13
N ASN A 75 -27.75 -8.38 -4.05
CA ASN A 75 -27.40 -7.74 -2.78
C ASN A 75 -27.44 -6.20 -2.90
N MET A 76 -28.63 -5.66 -3.19
CA MET A 76 -28.96 -4.26 -2.84
C MET A 76 -29.67 -4.15 -1.48
N PHE A 77 -29.80 -5.26 -0.74
CA PHE A 77 -30.31 -5.30 0.62
C PHE A 77 -29.47 -6.28 1.44
N GLY A 78 -28.49 -5.75 2.16
CA GLY A 78 -27.53 -6.55 2.91
C GLY A 78 -26.66 -5.65 3.77
N VAL A 79 -27.23 -5.28 4.91
CA VAL A 79 -26.62 -4.68 6.09
C VAL A 79 -25.08 -4.79 6.13
N GLN A 80 -24.41 -3.63 6.11
CA GLN A 80 -22.99 -3.51 6.41
C GLN A 80 -22.75 -3.88 7.87
N THR A 81 -22.31 -5.11 8.12
CA THR A 81 -21.67 -5.49 9.39
C THR A 81 -20.37 -6.23 9.05
N GLY A 82 -19.24 -5.66 9.47
CA GLY A 82 -17.94 -6.27 9.26
C GLY A 82 -16.80 -5.28 9.07
N SER A 83 -16.46 -4.58 10.16
CA SER A 83 -15.11 -4.15 10.55
C SER A 83 -14.00 -4.39 9.51
N ARG A 84 -13.63 -3.34 8.76
CA ARG A 84 -12.32 -3.23 8.11
C ARG A 84 -11.39 -2.44 9.01
N VAL A 85 -10.76 -3.13 9.96
CA VAL A 85 -9.45 -2.70 10.46
C VAL A 85 -8.43 -3.05 9.40
N GLY A 86 -7.88 -2.05 8.71
CA GLY A 86 -6.83 -2.29 7.73
C GLY A 86 -6.58 -1.15 6.74
N SER A 87 -5.65 -0.27 7.12
CA SER A 87 -4.85 0.58 6.22
C SER A 87 -5.50 1.81 5.57
N ALA A 88 -5.97 2.74 6.41
CA ALA A 88 -6.15 4.16 6.03
C ALA A 88 -4.99 5.04 6.54
N ARG A 89 -3.80 4.46 6.79
CA ARG A 89 -2.67 5.17 7.43
C ARG A 89 -1.74 5.90 6.47
N SER A 90 -1.88 5.72 5.16
CA SER A 90 -0.97 6.33 4.17
C SER A 90 -1.47 7.71 3.69
N TYR A 91 -2.76 7.83 3.36
CA TYR A 91 -3.31 9.09 2.85
C TYR A 91 -3.30 10.23 3.89
N GLY A 92 -3.56 9.93 5.17
CA GLY A 92 -3.49 10.93 6.24
C GLY A 92 -2.09 11.51 6.46
N LYS A 93 -1.03 10.71 6.23
CA LYS A 93 0.36 11.18 6.35
C LYS A 93 0.75 12.10 5.20
N ILE A 94 0.27 11.83 3.99
CA ILE A 94 0.55 12.67 2.81
C ILE A 94 -0.15 14.02 2.97
N VAL A 95 -1.41 14.04 3.41
CA VAL A 95 -2.16 15.30 3.65
C VAL A 95 -1.53 16.10 4.80
N ALA A 96 -1.13 15.45 5.90
CA ALA A 96 -0.43 16.12 6.99
C ALA A 96 0.95 16.66 6.56
N ALA A 97 1.72 15.91 5.77
CA ALA A 97 3.01 16.37 5.25
C ALA A 97 2.86 17.56 4.30
N LEU A 98 1.84 17.57 3.43
CA LEU A 98 1.57 18.70 2.54
C LEU A 98 1.17 19.96 3.32
N LEU A 99 0.39 19.83 4.41
CA LEU A 99 0.06 20.96 5.28
C LEU A 99 1.28 21.52 6.03
N VAL A 100 2.17 20.65 6.51
CA VAL A 100 3.41 21.07 7.17
C VAL A 100 4.36 21.77 6.20
N VAL A 101 4.52 21.23 4.98
CA VAL A 101 5.34 21.85 3.93
C VAL A 101 4.75 23.20 3.49
N GLY A 102 3.42 23.29 3.35
CA GLY A 102 2.73 24.54 3.06
C GLY A 102 2.94 25.60 4.15
N ALA A 103 2.79 25.23 5.42
CA ALA A 103 3.02 26.14 6.54
C ALA A 103 4.49 26.59 6.64
N LEU A 104 5.44 25.69 6.36
CA LEU A 104 6.88 26.00 6.39
C LEU A 104 7.27 26.97 5.25
N LEU A 105 6.72 26.78 4.04
CA LEU A 105 6.93 27.69 2.92
C LEU A 105 6.36 29.09 3.19
N VAL A 106 5.17 29.17 3.81
CA VAL A 106 4.58 30.47 4.21
C VAL A 106 5.42 31.15 5.29
N ALA A 107 5.90 30.41 6.29
CA ALA A 107 6.76 30.96 7.34
C ALA A 107 8.11 31.45 6.80
N LEU A 108 8.71 30.73 5.85
CA LEU A 108 9.95 31.14 5.20
C LEU A 108 9.76 32.38 4.30
N ASN A 109 8.60 32.51 3.65
CA ASN A 109 8.30 33.69 2.83
C ASN A 109 7.99 34.94 3.68
N GLN A 110 7.45 34.76 4.89
CA GLN A 110 7.19 35.86 5.85
C GLN A 110 8.41 36.19 6.74
N GLY A 111 9.35 35.26 6.91
CA GLY A 111 10.53 35.42 7.78
C GLY A 111 11.63 36.35 7.24
N TRP A 112 11.56 36.78 5.98
CA TRP A 112 12.54 37.70 5.39
C TRP A 112 12.23 39.19 5.60
N LEU A 113 11.05 39.55 6.12
CA LEU A 113 10.64 40.94 6.30
C LEU A 113 10.86 41.51 7.72
N SER A 114 11.34 40.70 8.67
CA SER A 114 11.60 41.16 10.05
C SER A 114 13.05 40.92 10.47
N ARG A 115 13.99 41.57 9.78
CA ARG A 115 15.40 41.67 10.20
C ARG A 115 15.78 43.14 10.46
N SER A 116 15.51 43.57 11.69
CA SER A 116 16.16 44.58 12.59
C SER A 116 16.66 45.95 12.05
N PRO A 117 16.72 46.97 12.93
CA PRO A 117 18.04 47.27 13.52
C PRO A 117 18.01 47.70 15.01
N ALA A 118 19.11 47.42 15.73
CA ALA A 118 19.53 48.09 16.98
C ALA A 118 20.22 49.44 16.64
N PRO A 119 20.42 50.44 17.55
CA PRO A 119 21.32 50.43 18.73
C PRO A 119 20.76 51.25 19.94
N GLU A 120 21.31 51.32 21.16
CA GLU A 120 22.53 52.02 21.62
C GLU A 120 22.85 51.68 23.10
N LYS A 121 24.14 51.67 23.45
CA LYS A 121 24.70 51.90 24.82
C LYS A 121 25.18 53.37 24.85
N PRO A 122 25.26 54.12 25.99
CA PRO A 122 26.23 53.78 27.07
C PRO A 122 26.00 54.32 28.51
N THR A 123 26.38 53.50 29.51
CA THR A 123 27.21 53.84 30.71
C THR A 123 26.63 54.74 31.85
N PRO A 124 27.36 55.02 32.96
CA PRO A 124 27.11 54.40 34.27
C PRO A 124 26.83 55.45 35.37
N LEU A 125 26.28 55.06 36.51
CA LEU A 125 26.42 55.86 37.74
C LEU A 125 26.92 54.95 38.86
N MET A 126 28.20 55.14 39.17
CA MET A 126 28.74 54.98 40.51
C MET A 126 27.86 55.77 41.48
N ASN A 127 27.50 55.21 42.62
CA ASN A 127 28.19 55.48 43.87
C ASN A 127 27.34 55.01 45.07
N GLU A 128 28.05 54.51 46.08
CA GLU A 128 27.63 54.47 47.49
C GLU A 128 26.33 53.75 47.88
N GLN A 129 26.48 52.52 48.39
CA GLN A 129 26.11 52.27 49.78
C GLN A 129 27.00 51.17 50.34
N ARG A 130 27.99 51.59 51.13
CA ARG A 130 28.83 50.75 51.97
C ARG A 130 27.97 50.11 53.07
N SER A 131 28.29 48.84 53.38
CA SER A 131 28.38 48.28 54.75
C SER A 131 27.05 48.10 55.52
N ILE A 132 26.78 47.07 56.32
CA ILE A 132 27.64 46.19 57.14
C ILE A 132 26.87 44.87 57.43
N ASP A 133 27.57 43.76 57.23
CA ASP A 133 27.67 42.49 57.98
C ASP A 133 26.56 41.92 58.89
N SER A 134 26.38 40.61 58.71
CA SER A 134 26.49 39.50 59.68
C SER A 134 25.61 39.46 60.95
N LEU A 135 24.87 38.34 61.04
CA LEU A 135 24.85 37.37 62.16
C LEU A 135 25.24 37.90 63.55
N LYS A 136 24.25 38.06 64.43
CA LYS A 136 24.06 37.35 65.73
C LYS A 136 23.24 38.19 66.71
#